data_AF-A0A5J4NYJ6-F1
#
_entry.id   AF-A0A5J4NYJ6-F1
#
_cell.length_a   1.000
_cell.length_b   1.000
_cell.length_c   1.000
_cell.angle_alpha   90.00
_cell.angle_beta   90.00
_cell.angle_gamma   90.00
#
_symmetry.space_group_name_H-M   'P 1'
#
loop_
_entity.id
_entity.type
_entity.pdbx_description
1 polymer ?
#
loop_
_entity_poly.entity_id
_entity_poly.type
_entity_poly.pdbx_seq_one_letter_code
_entity_poly.pdbx_strand_id
1 'polypeptide(L)'
;MPNQEVSTITSLFVNEWFARFGTLIELHSDQGAAFESRLLEELGERLRVAYKIAAQHQSKSQHHQKSCYDRTANGPVYRIGDHVWLYKPKPPLGAAHKFHRPWLGPFLIVHVRSPTVYVIRDTTNPTADVLTVHYNQLKPAQTPEETQMRPLPVPPGSVPIAEQTVEIPAESGCSNSGGTEALLSVPH
;
A
#
# COMPACT_ATOMS: atom_id res chain seq x y z
N MET A 1 -45.32 -7.39 40.80
CA MET A 1 -44.04 -8.00 40.42
C MET A 1 -43.84 -7.80 38.93
N PRO A 2 -43.19 -6.72 38.44
CA PRO A 2 -43.17 -6.43 37.01
C PRO A 2 -41.89 -6.94 36.31
N ASN A 3 -42.09 -7.56 35.15
CA ASN A 3 -41.31 -7.36 33.92
C ASN A 3 -39.86 -7.91 33.78
N GLN A 4 -39.36 -8.76 34.66
CA GLN A 4 -37.99 -9.30 34.47
C GLN A 4 -37.88 -10.34 33.33
N GLU A 5 -38.97 -11.06 33.05
CA GLU A 5 -38.99 -12.13 32.04
C GLU A 5 -38.88 -11.59 30.60
N VAL A 6 -39.68 -10.58 30.24
CA VAL A 6 -39.78 -10.11 28.83
C VAL A 6 -38.49 -9.46 28.34
N SER A 7 -37.86 -8.63 29.18
CA SER A 7 -36.58 -7.98 28.82
C SER A 7 -35.43 -8.98 28.70
N THR A 8 -35.45 -10.03 29.52
CA THR A 8 -34.46 -11.12 29.48
C THR A 8 -34.63 -11.94 28.20
N ILE A 9 -35.85 -12.37 27.90
CA ILE A 9 -36.19 -13.12 26.69
C ILE A 9 -35.87 -12.29 25.43
N THR A 10 -36.22 -11.00 25.42
CA THR A 10 -35.90 -10.10 24.29
C THR A 10 -34.38 -9.96 24.09
N SER A 11 -33.61 -9.88 25.18
CA SER A 11 -32.14 -9.81 25.09
C SER A 11 -31.53 -11.08 24.52
N LEU A 12 -31.97 -12.25 25.00
CA LEU A 12 -31.52 -13.56 24.50
C LEU A 12 -31.89 -13.73 23.03
N PHE A 13 -33.11 -13.36 22.65
CA PHE A 13 -33.60 -13.51 21.29
C PHE A 13 -32.85 -12.62 20.29
N VAL A 14 -32.57 -11.37 20.63
CA VAL A 14 -31.77 -10.46 19.77
C VAL A 14 -30.32 -10.94 19.63
N ASN A 15 -29.68 -11.29 20.74
CA ASN A 15 -28.25 -11.56 20.75
C ASN A 15 -27.88 -12.97 20.25
N GLU A 16 -28.71 -13.98 20.53
CA GLU A 16 -28.40 -15.36 20.16
C GLU A 16 -29.15 -15.83 18.91
N TRP A 17 -30.42 -15.45 18.76
CA TRP A 17 -31.27 -16.00 17.70
C TRP A 17 -31.19 -15.19 16.41
N PHE A 18 -31.48 -13.88 16.45
CA PHE A 18 -31.43 -13.04 15.24
C PHE A 18 -30.03 -13.01 14.59
N ALA A 19 -28.98 -12.94 15.41
CA ALA A 19 -27.60 -12.95 14.93
C ALA A 19 -27.21 -14.27 14.23
N ARG A 20 -27.89 -15.39 14.55
CA ARG A 20 -27.56 -16.73 14.04
C ARG A 20 -28.51 -17.26 12.98
N PHE A 21 -29.80 -16.91 13.07
CA PHE A 21 -30.87 -17.47 12.24
C PHE A 21 -31.62 -16.44 11.38
N GLY A 22 -31.30 -15.14 11.52
CA GLY A 22 -31.92 -14.08 10.72
C GLY A 22 -33.27 -13.58 11.26
N THR A 23 -34.06 -12.92 10.41
CA THR A 23 -35.29 -12.24 10.82
C THR A 23 -36.46 -13.18 11.02
N LEU A 24 -37.07 -13.16 12.21
CA LEU A 24 -38.25 -13.95 12.51
C LEU A 24 -39.49 -13.43 11.75
N ILE A 25 -40.26 -14.35 11.16
CA ILE A 25 -41.48 -14.06 10.39
C ILE A 25 -42.74 -14.19 11.27
N GLU A 26 -42.79 -15.17 12.17
CA GLU A 26 -43.87 -15.36 13.14
C GLU A 26 -43.31 -15.78 14.51
N LEU A 27 -43.86 -15.21 15.58
CA LEU A 27 -43.56 -15.58 16.97
C LEU A 27 -44.84 -16.13 17.60
N HIS A 28 -44.87 -17.41 17.92
CA HIS A 28 -45.97 -18.01 18.67
C HIS A 28 -45.50 -18.25 20.11
N SER A 29 -45.97 -17.41 21.03
CA SER A 29 -45.74 -17.59 22.46
C SER A 29 -46.91 -18.34 23.07
N ASP A 30 -46.60 -19.33 23.91
CA ASP A 30 -47.58 -20.03 24.75
C ASP A 30 -48.18 -19.15 25.86
N GLN A 31 -47.64 -17.95 26.08
CA GLN A 31 -48.05 -17.01 27.13
C GLN A 31 -49.18 -16.05 26.70
N GLY A 32 -49.68 -16.19 25.47
CA GLY A 32 -50.84 -15.45 24.95
C GLY A 32 -50.54 -14.07 24.37
N ALA A 33 -51.54 -13.50 23.68
CA ALA A 33 -51.39 -12.32 22.82
C ALA A 33 -50.84 -11.05 23.52
N ALA A 34 -51.13 -10.85 24.81
CA ALA A 34 -50.63 -9.69 25.57
C ALA A 34 -49.12 -9.75 25.85
N PHE A 35 -48.57 -10.97 25.97
CA PHE A 35 -47.13 -11.19 26.09
C PHE A 35 -46.45 -10.96 24.74
N GLU A 36 -47.03 -11.51 23.66
CA GLU A 36 -46.51 -11.33 22.29
C GLU A 36 -46.44 -9.85 21.89
N SER A 37 -47.50 -9.08 22.14
CA SER A 37 -47.52 -7.66 21.81
C SER A 37 -46.41 -6.88 22.51
N ARG A 38 -46.18 -7.15 23.80
CA ARG A 38 -45.15 -6.49 24.60
C ARG A 38 -43.74 -6.88 24.17
N LEU A 39 -43.53 -8.17 23.86
CA LEU A 39 -42.25 -8.67 23.40
C LEU A 39 -41.90 -8.09 22.02
N LEU A 40 -42.86 -8.05 21.09
CA LEU A 40 -42.67 -7.45 19.76
C LEU A 40 -42.38 -5.94 19.85
N GLU A 41 -43.05 -5.23 20.76
CA GLU A 41 -42.79 -3.80 21.00
C GLU A 41 -41.36 -3.56 21.52
N GLU A 42 -40.95 -4.33 22.54
CA GLU A 42 -39.60 -4.20 23.13
C GLU A 42 -38.51 -4.60 22.13
N LEU A 43 -38.74 -5.67 21.37
CA LEU A 43 -37.86 -6.10 20.29
C LEU A 43 -37.74 -5.04 19.19
N GLY A 44 -38.87 -4.51 18.75
CA GLY A 44 -38.94 -3.48 17.71
C GLY A 44 -38.16 -2.23 18.10
N GLU A 45 -38.30 -1.74 19.33
CA GLU A 45 -37.56 -0.56 19.79
C GLU A 45 -36.06 -0.83 19.88
N ARG A 46 -35.65 -2.00 20.39
CA ARG A 46 -34.22 -2.37 20.46
C ARG A 46 -33.59 -2.47 19.07
N LEU A 47 -34.27 -3.10 18.12
CA LEU A 47 -33.80 -3.18 16.73
C LEU A 47 -33.71 -1.80 16.09
N ARG A 48 -34.70 -0.93 16.33
CA ARG A 48 -34.70 0.44 15.83
C ARG A 48 -33.52 1.25 16.35
N VAL A 49 -33.19 1.12 17.64
CA VAL A 49 -32.02 1.78 18.25
C VAL A 49 -30.72 1.24 17.65
N ALA A 50 -30.58 -0.08 17.56
CA ALA A 50 -29.39 -0.71 16.96
C ALA A 50 -29.19 -0.28 15.50
N TYR A 51 -30.27 -0.25 14.70
CA TYR A 51 -30.23 0.22 13.32
C TYR A 51 -29.77 1.68 13.23
N LYS A 52 -30.31 2.58 14.07
CA LYS A 52 -29.91 3.99 14.09
C LYS A 52 -28.42 4.15 14.39
N ILE A 53 -27.92 3.42 15.38
CA ILE A 53 -26.51 3.43 15.75
C ILE A 53 -25.67 2.96 14.55
N ALA A 54 -25.99 1.80 13.98
CA ALA A 54 -25.29 1.27 12.82
C ALA A 54 -25.30 2.24 11.63
N ALA A 55 -26.45 2.85 11.32
CA ALA A 55 -26.59 3.84 10.25
C ALA A 55 -25.75 5.10 10.51
N GLN A 56 -25.69 5.58 11.76
CA GLN A 56 -24.83 6.71 12.13
C GLN A 56 -23.34 6.38 11.95
N HIS A 57 -22.90 5.21 12.41
CA HIS A 57 -21.52 4.76 12.23
C HIS A 57 -21.17 4.56 10.75
N GLN A 58 -22.08 3.94 9.98
CA GLN A 58 -21.92 3.73 8.56
C GLN A 58 -21.81 5.06 7.81
N SER A 59 -22.69 6.03 8.11
CA SER A 59 -22.64 7.36 7.52
C SER A 59 -21.30 8.06 7.82
N LYS A 60 -20.87 8.09 9.09
CA LYS A 60 -19.57 8.69 9.46
C LYS A 60 -18.39 8.01 8.76
N SER A 61 -18.37 6.68 8.72
CA SER A 61 -17.34 5.90 8.04
C SER A 61 -17.32 6.18 6.54
N GLN A 62 -18.49 6.25 5.90
CA GLN A 62 -18.62 6.60 4.48
C GLN A 62 -18.12 8.01 4.18
N HIS A 63 -18.48 9.01 5.00
CA HIS A 63 -17.99 10.38 4.84
C HIS A 63 -16.47 10.45 4.99
N HIS A 64 -15.93 9.77 5.99
CA HIS A 64 -14.48 9.70 6.20
C HIS A 64 -13.77 9.01 5.03
N GLN A 65 -14.26 7.85 4.59
CA GLN A 65 -13.72 7.12 3.44
C GLN A 65 -13.78 7.96 2.17
N LYS A 66 -14.91 8.64 1.91
CA LYS A 66 -15.06 9.56 0.77
C LYS A 66 -14.06 10.71 0.86
N SER A 67 -13.92 11.35 2.02
CA SER A 67 -12.95 12.45 2.19
C SER A 67 -11.51 11.99 2.00
N CYS A 68 -11.13 10.84 2.55
CA CYS A 68 -9.82 10.25 2.36
C CYS A 68 -9.57 9.90 0.89
N TYR A 69 -10.55 9.27 0.23
CA TYR A 69 -10.49 8.94 -1.19
C TYR A 69 -10.36 10.19 -2.05
N ASP A 70 -11.26 11.17 -1.93
CA ASP A 70 -11.25 12.40 -2.72
C ASP A 70 -9.92 13.18 -2.54
N ARG A 71 -9.32 13.16 -1.34
CA ARG A 71 -8.00 13.75 -1.07
C ARG A 71 -6.83 13.04 -1.78
N THR A 72 -6.94 11.74 -2.03
CA THR A 72 -5.87 10.89 -2.62
C THR A 72 -6.22 10.30 -3.99
N ALA A 73 -7.37 10.68 -4.55
CA ALA A 73 -7.86 10.21 -5.85
C ALA A 73 -7.11 10.81 -7.04
N ASN A 74 -6.34 11.88 -6.80
CA ASN A 74 -5.48 12.46 -7.82
C ASN A 74 -4.14 11.71 -7.84
N GLY A 75 -3.91 10.97 -8.92
CA GLY A 75 -2.67 10.29 -9.19
C GLY A 75 -1.53 11.21 -9.64
N PRO A 76 -0.30 10.67 -9.70
CA PRO A 76 0.79 11.33 -10.42
C PRO A 76 0.39 11.60 -11.87
N VAL A 77 0.75 12.79 -12.36
CA VAL A 77 0.55 13.18 -13.76
C VAL A 77 1.74 12.69 -14.56
N TYR A 78 1.47 11.91 -15.59
CA TYR A 78 2.51 11.44 -16.51
C TYR A 78 2.42 12.14 -17.86
N ARG A 79 3.56 12.22 -18.55
CA ARG A 79 3.71 12.81 -19.88
C ARG A 79 3.99 11.74 -20.92
N ILE A 80 3.70 12.06 -22.18
CA ILE A 80 4.09 11.21 -23.31
C ILE A 80 5.62 11.10 -23.33
N GLY A 81 6.14 9.88 -23.42
CA GLY A 81 7.57 9.58 -23.34
C GLY A 81 8.05 9.08 -21.97
N ASP A 82 7.25 9.25 -20.90
CA ASP A 82 7.61 8.73 -19.58
C ASP A 82 7.64 7.19 -19.58
N HIS A 83 8.60 6.63 -18.85
CA HIS A 83 8.71 5.18 -18.66
C HIS A 83 7.97 4.77 -17.39
N VAL A 84 7.13 3.74 -17.50
CA VAL A 84 6.27 3.27 -16.40
C VAL A 84 6.20 1.75 -16.35
N TRP A 85 6.15 1.21 -15.14
CA TRP A 85 5.88 -0.21 -14.88
C TRP A 85 4.37 -0.44 -14.82
N LEU A 86 3.91 -1.57 -15.38
CA LEU A 86 2.50 -1.97 -15.36
C LEU A 86 2.23 -3.05 -14.29
N TYR A 87 1.22 -2.85 -13.45
CA TYR A 87 0.79 -3.82 -12.44
C TYR A 87 -0.21 -4.85 -12.98
N LYS A 88 0.17 -6.13 -12.96
CA LYS A 88 -0.66 -7.31 -13.25
C LYS A 88 -0.57 -8.33 -12.10
N PRO A 89 -1.50 -8.30 -11.13
CA PRO A 89 -1.43 -9.17 -9.94
C PRO A 89 -1.69 -10.64 -10.24
N LYS A 90 -2.48 -10.93 -11.28
CA LYS A 90 -2.87 -12.30 -11.60
C LYS A 90 -1.75 -13.00 -12.36
N PRO A 91 -1.23 -14.13 -11.88
CA PRO A 91 -0.28 -14.93 -12.64
C PRO A 91 -0.94 -15.44 -13.93
N PRO A 92 -0.18 -15.61 -15.02
CA PRO A 92 -0.65 -16.32 -16.20
C PRO A 92 -1.12 -17.73 -15.85
N LEU A 93 -2.04 -18.27 -16.64
CA LEU A 93 -2.60 -19.59 -16.41
C LEU A 93 -1.48 -20.65 -16.46
N GLY A 94 -1.33 -21.44 -15.40
CA GLY A 94 -0.28 -22.46 -15.26
C GLY A 94 1.03 -21.97 -14.61
N ALA A 95 1.16 -20.68 -14.29
CA ALA A 95 2.32 -20.16 -13.56
C ALA A 95 2.16 -20.30 -12.04
N ALA A 96 3.25 -20.65 -11.35
CA ALA A 96 3.25 -20.74 -9.89
C ALA A 96 3.11 -19.34 -9.26
N HIS A 97 2.13 -19.19 -8.38
CA HIS A 97 1.85 -17.92 -7.68
C HIS A 97 3.06 -17.39 -6.90
N LYS A 98 3.94 -18.27 -6.40
CA LYS A 98 5.11 -17.90 -5.58
C LYS A 98 6.24 -17.22 -6.36
N PHE A 99 6.29 -17.39 -7.69
CA PHE A 99 7.34 -16.82 -8.53
C PHE A 99 6.81 -15.77 -9.52
N HIS A 100 5.54 -15.39 -9.42
CA HIS A 100 4.93 -14.38 -10.27
C HIS A 100 5.39 -12.97 -9.86
N ARG A 101 5.97 -12.23 -10.81
CA ARG A 101 6.33 -10.82 -10.63
C ARG A 101 5.17 -9.95 -11.17
N PRO A 102 4.42 -9.25 -10.31
CA PRO A 102 3.24 -8.54 -10.76
C PRO A 102 3.57 -7.22 -11.48
N TRP A 103 4.78 -6.69 -11.35
CA TRP A 103 5.22 -5.48 -12.06
C TRP A 103 5.93 -5.88 -13.35
N LEU A 104 5.30 -5.57 -14.48
CA LEU A 104 5.84 -5.82 -15.83
C LEU A 104 6.55 -4.57 -16.34
N GLY A 105 7.58 -4.83 -17.16
CA GLY A 105 8.67 -3.95 -17.64
C GLY A 105 8.40 -2.47 -17.88
N PRO A 106 9.43 -1.68 -18.25
CA PRO A 106 9.20 -0.29 -18.59
C PRO A 106 8.41 -0.20 -19.90
N PHE A 107 7.16 0.22 -19.80
CA PHE A 107 6.34 0.67 -20.91
C PHE A 107 6.55 2.17 -21.10
N LEU A 108 6.33 2.65 -22.31
CA LEU A 108 6.38 4.07 -22.64
C LEU A 108 4.96 4.62 -22.77
N ILE A 109 4.70 5.78 -22.19
CA ILE A 109 3.43 6.46 -22.36
C ILE A 109 3.38 7.07 -23.76
N VAL A 110 2.48 6.59 -24.59
CA VAL A 110 2.32 7.07 -25.97
C VAL A 110 1.21 8.11 -26.10
N HIS A 111 0.23 8.08 -25.20
CA HIS A 111 -0.89 9.02 -25.24
C HIS A 111 -1.56 9.16 -23.87
N VAL A 112 -1.98 10.37 -23.52
CA VAL A 112 -2.74 10.68 -22.30
C VAL A 112 -4.20 10.89 -22.67
N ARG A 113 -5.09 9.98 -22.24
CA ARG A 113 -6.54 10.10 -22.50
C ARG A 113 -7.21 11.03 -21.49
N SER A 114 -6.78 10.95 -20.24
CA SER A 114 -7.22 11.80 -19.12
C SER A 114 -6.16 11.75 -18.00
N PRO A 115 -6.23 12.60 -16.96
CA PRO A 115 -5.31 12.52 -15.81
C PRO A 115 -5.28 11.15 -15.11
N THR A 116 -6.33 10.35 -15.33
CA THR A 116 -6.55 9.07 -14.68
C THR A 116 -6.25 7.87 -15.60
N VAL A 117 -6.29 8.08 -16.92
CA VAL A 117 -6.22 7.01 -17.94
C VAL A 117 -5.14 7.33 -18.99
N TYR A 118 -4.20 6.41 -19.14
CA TYR A 118 -3.03 6.53 -20.00
C TYR A 118 -2.99 5.39 -21.01
N VAL A 119 -2.38 5.63 -22.15
CA VAL A 119 -2.10 4.61 -23.16
C VAL A 119 -0.60 4.37 -23.17
N ILE A 120 -0.21 3.11 -22.98
CA ILE A 120 1.18 2.67 -22.87
C ILE A 120 1.53 1.69 -23.99
N ARG A 121 2.80 1.65 -24.37
CA ARG A 121 3.36 0.72 -25.37
C ARG A 121 4.59 0.03 -24.81
N ASP A 122 4.79 -1.22 -25.20
CA ASP A 122 6.01 -1.96 -24.86
C ASP A 122 7.23 -1.34 -25.54
N THR A 123 8.28 -1.07 -24.78
CA THR A 123 9.55 -0.53 -25.29
C THR A 123 10.35 -1.56 -26.08
N THR A 124 10.18 -2.85 -25.76
CA THR A 124 10.90 -3.95 -26.40
C THR A 124 10.31 -4.35 -27.74
N ASN A 125 9.00 -4.11 -27.93
CA ASN A 125 8.25 -4.48 -29.13
C ASN A 125 7.40 -3.29 -29.61
N PRO A 126 7.97 -2.33 -30.36
CA PRO A 126 7.26 -1.11 -30.77
C PRO A 126 6.09 -1.34 -31.72
N THR A 127 6.04 -2.51 -32.36
CA THR A 127 4.97 -2.95 -33.28
C THR A 127 3.78 -3.56 -32.55
N ALA A 128 3.90 -3.85 -31.25
CA ALA A 128 2.83 -4.43 -30.45
C ALA A 128 1.69 -3.42 -30.21
N ASP A 129 0.51 -3.98 -29.96
CA ASP A 129 -0.67 -3.20 -29.61
C ASP A 129 -0.46 -2.35 -28.35
N VAL A 130 -1.14 -1.21 -28.31
CA VAL A 130 -1.12 -0.29 -27.18
C VAL A 130 -2.10 -0.74 -26.08
N LEU A 131 -1.76 -0.48 -24.82
CA LEU A 131 -2.58 -0.82 -23.67
C LEU A 131 -3.16 0.45 -23.05
N THR A 132 -4.48 0.47 -22.80
CA THR A 132 -5.13 1.57 -22.05
C THR A 132 -5.27 1.17 -20.59
N VAL A 133 -4.69 1.96 -19.68
CA VAL A 133 -4.57 1.63 -18.26
C VAL A 133 -4.83 2.83 -17.36
N HIS A 134 -5.29 2.54 -16.15
CA HIS A 134 -5.54 3.55 -15.11
C HIS A 134 -4.24 3.86 -14.34
N TYR A 135 -4.06 5.08 -13.84
CA TYR A 135 -2.84 5.50 -13.13
C TYR A 135 -2.50 4.59 -11.92
N ASN A 136 -3.49 4.10 -11.17
CA ASN A 136 -3.31 3.09 -10.10
C ASN A 136 -2.57 1.82 -10.54
N GLN A 137 -2.55 1.51 -11.84
CA GLN A 137 -1.83 0.35 -12.39
C GLN A 137 -0.42 0.70 -12.86
N LEU A 138 -0.02 1.98 -12.78
CA LEU A 138 1.26 2.48 -13.22
C LEU A 138 2.16 2.82 -12.04
N LYS A 139 3.46 2.63 -12.24
CA LYS A 139 4.50 3.12 -11.33
C LYS A 139 5.61 3.75 -12.16
N PRO A 140 6.15 4.93 -11.80
CA PRO A 140 7.26 5.53 -12.54
C PRO A 140 8.45 4.56 -12.56
N ALA A 141 8.99 4.32 -13.76
CA ALA A 141 10.29 3.69 -13.91
C ALA A 141 11.31 4.82 -13.74
N GLN A 142 12.04 4.84 -12.62
CA GLN A 142 13.06 5.86 -12.41
C GLN A 142 14.07 5.81 -13.56
N THR A 143 14.06 6.83 -14.41
CA THR A 143 15.18 7.15 -15.28
C THR A 143 16.31 7.68 -14.40
N PRO A 144 17.57 7.24 -14.56
CA PRO A 144 18.71 7.71 -13.77
C PRO A 144 18.98 9.24 -13.83
N GLU A 145 18.22 9.99 -14.64
CA GLU A 145 18.47 11.42 -14.90
C GLU A 145 17.91 12.39 -13.84
N GLU A 146 17.01 11.98 -12.95
CA GLU A 146 16.53 12.85 -11.84
C GLU A 146 17.40 12.79 -10.57
N THR A 147 18.51 12.05 -10.61
CA THR A 147 19.49 11.99 -9.51
C THR A 147 20.61 13.03 -9.65
N GLN A 148 20.77 13.67 -10.82
CA GLN A 148 21.95 14.53 -11.10
C GLN A 148 21.77 16.04 -10.94
N MET A 149 20.61 16.55 -10.52
CA MET A 149 20.48 17.97 -10.13
C MET A 149 19.54 18.14 -8.93
N ARG A 150 20.00 17.69 -7.77
CA ARG A 150 19.52 18.22 -6.48
C ARG A 150 20.69 18.23 -5.53
N PRO A 151 21.28 19.40 -5.21
CA PRO A 151 22.15 19.50 -4.05
C PRO A 151 21.32 19.04 -2.85
N LEU A 152 21.84 18.09 -2.08
CA LEU A 152 21.24 17.72 -0.80
C LEU A 152 21.07 19.00 0.03
N PRO A 153 19.90 19.26 0.67
CA PRO A 153 19.79 20.35 1.62
C PRO A 153 20.77 20.06 2.75
N VAL A 154 21.84 20.85 2.82
CA VAL A 154 22.79 20.77 3.93
C VAL A 154 22.01 21.14 5.19
N PRO A 155 21.93 20.28 6.21
CA PRO A 155 21.24 20.63 7.45
C PRO A 155 21.93 21.85 8.08
N PRO A 156 21.19 22.91 8.43
CA PRO A 156 21.77 24.07 9.10
C PRO A 156 22.21 23.64 10.50
N GLY A 157 23.51 23.43 10.69
CA GLY A 157 24.07 23.11 12.02
C GLY A 157 25.33 22.23 12.03
N SER A 158 25.76 21.67 10.90
CA SER A 158 27.01 20.90 10.87
C SER A 158 28.21 21.84 10.66
N VAL A 159 28.90 22.16 11.75
CA VAL A 159 30.23 22.80 11.74
C VAL A 159 31.20 22.04 10.83
N PRO A 160 32.05 22.73 10.05
CA PRO A 160 33.06 22.08 9.22
C PRO A 160 34.13 21.47 10.14
N ILE A 161 34.24 20.15 10.15
CA ILE A 161 35.44 19.49 10.66
C ILE A 161 36.52 19.74 9.60
N ALA A 162 37.48 20.59 9.96
CA ALA A 162 38.66 20.84 9.16
C ALA A 162 39.36 19.51 8.85
N GLU A 163 39.51 19.20 7.56
CA GLU A 163 40.39 18.14 7.10
C GLU A 163 41.83 18.49 7.51
N GLN A 164 42.38 17.72 8.44
CA GLN A 164 43.81 17.70 8.66
C GLN A 164 44.40 16.71 7.66
N THR A 165 44.72 17.22 6.46
CA THR A 165 45.50 16.49 5.45
C THR A 165 46.91 16.27 6.00
N VAL A 166 47.22 15.02 6.34
CA VAL A 166 48.61 14.57 6.49
C VAL A 166 49.12 14.23 5.09
N GLU A 167 49.83 15.18 4.49
CA GLU A 167 50.64 15.01 3.29
C GLU A 167 51.75 14.00 3.59
N ILE A 168 51.77 12.86 2.88
CA ILE A 168 52.93 11.98 2.83
C ILE A 168 53.75 12.43 1.60
N PRO A 169 54.93 13.05 1.76
CA PRO A 169 55.72 13.48 0.63
C PRO A 169 56.43 12.28 0.01
N ALA A 170 56.33 12.15 -1.31
CA ALA A 170 57.20 11.30 -2.10
C ALA A 170 57.94 12.17 -3.10
N GLU A 171 59.26 12.33 -2.93
CA GLU A 171 60.20 12.45 -4.06
C GLU A 171 61.68 12.32 -3.64
N SER A 172 62.29 11.26 -4.20
CA SER A 172 63.62 11.13 -4.80
C SER A 172 64.89 11.69 -4.13
N GLY A 173 65.92 10.83 -4.07
CA GLY A 173 67.32 11.25 -4.05
C GLY A 173 68.32 10.09 -3.89
N CYS A 174 69.00 9.71 -4.98
CA CYS A 174 70.12 8.76 -4.99
C CYS A 174 71.35 9.27 -4.21
N SER A 175 72.10 8.38 -3.55
CA SER A 175 73.59 8.30 -3.63
C SER A 175 74.16 7.09 -2.85
N ASN A 176 75.13 6.44 -3.50
CA ASN A 176 75.96 5.31 -3.08
C ASN A 176 76.71 5.50 -1.74
N SER A 177 77.00 4.40 -1.02
CA SER A 177 78.35 3.77 -0.96
C SER A 177 78.54 2.81 0.23
N GLY A 178 79.28 1.71 -0.02
CA GLY A 178 79.96 0.85 0.95
C GLY A 178 79.06 -0.22 1.61
N GLY A 179 79.36 -1.53 1.62
CA GLY A 179 80.53 -2.31 1.28
C GLY A 179 80.49 -3.58 2.15
N THR A 180 80.90 -4.74 1.59
CA THR A 180 81.31 -6.00 2.28
C THR A 180 80.21 -6.76 3.05
N GLU A 181 80.01 -8.09 3.04
CA GLU A 181 80.73 -9.31 2.63
C GLU A 181 79.66 -10.38 2.24
N ALA A 182 79.89 -11.24 1.24
CA ALA A 182 80.22 -12.68 1.35
C ALA A 182 79.23 -13.50 2.24
N LEU A 183 78.61 -14.62 1.86
CA LEU A 183 79.12 -15.80 1.17
C LEU A 183 78.00 -16.66 0.54
N LEU A 184 78.36 -17.25 -0.62
CA LEU A 184 78.00 -18.56 -1.17
C LEU A 184 76.98 -19.45 -0.42
N SER A 185 75.97 -19.97 -1.13
CA SER A 185 76.07 -21.25 -1.88
C SER A 185 74.71 -21.75 -2.36
N VAL A 186 74.72 -22.29 -3.57
CA VAL A 186 73.65 -23.02 -4.28
C VAL A 186 73.79 -24.53 -3.94
N PRO A 187 73.13 -25.45 -4.67
CA PRO A 187 71.84 -26.10 -4.43
C PRO A 187 71.96 -27.58 -3.98
N HIS A 188 70.83 -28.26 -3.75
CA HIS A 188 70.44 -29.47 -4.50
C HIS A 188 68.94 -29.73 -4.35
#